data_AF-A0A2V9W570-F1
#
_entry.id   AF-A0A2V9W570-F1
#
_cell.length_a   1.000
_cell.length_b   1.000
_cell.length_c   1.000
_cell.angle_alpha   90.00
_cell.angle_beta   90.00
_cell.angle_gamma   90.00
#
_symmetry.space_group_name_H-M   'P 1'
#
loop_
_entity.id
_entity.type
_entity.pdbx_description
1 polymer ?
#
loop_
_entity_poly.entity_id
_entity_poly.type
_entity_poly.pdbx_seq_one_letter_code
_entity_poly.pdbx_strand_id
1 'polypeptide(L)'
;MRRRPTRRHRRNRATRRVLLFVFCAGLAIGFSSVALQYLSPSLFHASRAVEPDHQAIESGQKILLQTQQESLRQMESRPVYPYSVVPGGVRSASELKWMAQHDPVVAAHYAGFDYDHARVVRLVLARTAYVSYRIGNKVYWTRRRVTLKKGETVITDGKMTARSRCANRVEEVPQQASSSSEPPAAKFEEPVQPATGTAVANPPLPFQSALLNRSLVPGLG
;
A
#
# COMPACT_ATOMS: atom_id res chain seq x y z
N MET A 1 -86.78 9.09 -57.90
CA MET A 1 -86.79 9.49 -56.48
C MET A 1 -85.39 9.41 -55.88
N ARG A 2 -84.68 10.55 -55.67
CA ARG A 2 -83.36 10.58 -55.01
C ARG A 2 -83.50 11.19 -53.61
N ARG A 3 -83.26 10.40 -52.56
CA ARG A 3 -83.35 10.83 -51.15
C ARG A 3 -82.10 11.63 -50.76
N ARG A 4 -82.29 12.89 -50.32
CA ARG A 4 -81.24 13.77 -49.76
C ARG A 4 -80.76 13.24 -48.40
N PRO A 5 -79.45 13.08 -48.15
CA PRO A 5 -78.95 12.73 -46.83
C PRO A 5 -79.00 13.95 -45.90
N THR A 6 -79.52 13.76 -44.70
CA THR A 6 -79.77 14.81 -43.71
C THR A 6 -78.46 15.30 -43.06
N ARG A 7 -78.29 16.64 -42.98
CA ARG A 7 -77.12 17.36 -42.42
C ARG A 7 -76.68 16.91 -41.02
N ARG A 8 -77.57 16.29 -40.23
CA ARG A 8 -77.33 15.84 -38.85
C ARG A 8 -76.27 14.73 -38.75
N HIS A 9 -76.19 13.85 -39.75
CA HIS A 9 -75.30 12.68 -39.69
C HIS A 9 -73.82 13.03 -39.97
N ARG A 10 -73.54 14.13 -40.68
CA ARG A 10 -72.19 14.61 -41.00
C ARG A 10 -71.52 15.24 -39.76
N ARG A 11 -72.29 15.95 -38.93
CA ARG A 11 -71.84 16.60 -37.69
C ARG A 11 -71.40 15.57 -36.64
N ASN A 12 -72.16 14.48 -36.46
CA ASN A 12 -71.81 13.40 -35.52
C ASN A 12 -70.55 12.62 -35.92
N ARG A 13 -70.23 12.54 -37.22
CA ARG A 13 -68.98 11.92 -37.69
C ARG A 13 -67.76 12.81 -37.46
N ALA A 14 -67.93 14.13 -37.59
CA ALA A 14 -66.86 15.09 -37.30
C ALA A 14 -66.54 15.14 -35.80
N THR A 15 -67.55 15.19 -34.94
CA THR A 15 -67.35 15.21 -33.48
C THR A 15 -66.70 13.92 -32.96
N ARG A 16 -67.10 12.75 -33.48
CA ARG A 16 -66.44 11.47 -33.13
C ARG A 16 -64.95 11.43 -33.52
N ARG A 17 -64.58 12.01 -34.68
CA ARG A 17 -63.17 12.07 -35.10
C ARG A 17 -62.36 13.00 -34.20
N VAL A 18 -62.90 14.15 -33.84
CA VAL A 18 -62.22 15.10 -32.94
C VAL A 18 -62.00 14.49 -31.56
N LEU A 19 -63.01 13.80 -31.00
CA LEU A 19 -62.87 13.11 -29.71
C LEU A 19 -61.81 12.00 -29.74
N LEU A 20 -61.75 11.22 -30.82
CA LEU A 20 -60.70 10.21 -31.01
C LEU A 20 -59.31 10.82 -31.11
N PHE A 21 -59.15 11.94 -31.84
CA PHE A 21 -57.86 12.63 -31.94
C PHE A 21 -57.38 13.15 -30.59
N VAL A 22 -58.26 13.77 -29.78
CA VAL A 22 -57.91 14.27 -28.44
C VAL A 22 -57.54 13.10 -27.52
N PHE A 23 -58.28 11.99 -27.57
CA PHE A 23 -57.98 10.80 -26.78
C PHE A 23 -56.62 10.18 -27.15
N CYS A 24 -56.32 10.03 -28.44
CA CYS A 24 -55.03 9.53 -28.91
C CYS A 24 -53.86 10.46 -28.54
N ALA A 25 -54.05 11.78 -28.64
CA ALA A 25 -53.04 12.75 -28.23
C ALA A 25 -52.77 12.70 -26.72
N GLY A 26 -53.81 12.57 -25.89
CA GLY A 26 -53.67 12.40 -24.44
C GLY A 26 -52.90 11.12 -24.08
N LEU A 27 -53.20 9.99 -24.74
CA LEU A 27 -52.45 8.75 -24.57
C LEU A 27 -50.99 8.90 -24.99
N ALA A 28 -50.71 9.52 -26.14
CA ALA A 28 -49.35 9.72 -26.61
C ALA A 28 -48.53 10.55 -25.61
N ILE A 29 -49.08 11.66 -25.09
CA ILE A 29 -48.44 12.50 -24.08
C ILE A 29 -48.18 11.70 -22.79
N GLY A 30 -49.16 10.91 -22.34
CA GLY A 30 -49.02 10.05 -21.17
C GLY A 30 -47.92 9.00 -21.34
N PHE A 31 -47.88 8.30 -22.47
CA PHE A 31 -46.85 7.31 -22.79
C PHE A 31 -45.45 7.94 -22.89
N SER A 32 -45.32 9.13 -23.50
CA SER A 32 -44.03 9.84 -23.54
C SER A 32 -43.55 10.30 -22.16
N SER A 33 -44.44 10.75 -21.28
CA SER A 33 -44.08 11.14 -19.91
C SER A 33 -43.63 9.94 -19.07
N VAL A 34 -44.29 8.80 -19.22
CA VAL A 34 -43.91 7.54 -18.54
C VAL A 34 -42.58 7.03 -19.11
N ALA A 35 -42.41 7.02 -20.43
CA ALA A 35 -41.16 6.60 -21.06
C ALA A 35 -39.96 7.48 -20.64
N LEU A 36 -40.15 8.80 -20.53
CA LEU A 36 -39.11 9.70 -20.03
C LEU A 36 -38.70 9.36 -18.59
N GLN A 37 -39.64 9.01 -17.71
CA GLN A 37 -39.32 8.62 -16.33
C GLN A 37 -38.55 7.30 -16.23
N TYR A 38 -38.81 6.34 -17.13
CA TYR A 38 -38.15 5.03 -17.11
C TYR A 38 -36.82 4.98 -17.89
N LEU A 39 -36.61 5.85 -18.90
CA LEU A 39 -35.38 5.88 -19.69
C LEU A 39 -34.36 6.95 -19.27
N SER A 40 -34.72 7.96 -18.46
CA SER A 40 -33.81 9.06 -18.07
C SER A 40 -32.85 8.88 -16.88
N PRO A 41 -32.78 7.77 -16.11
CA PRO A 41 -31.81 7.68 -15.00
C PRO A 41 -30.34 7.71 -15.46
N SER A 42 -30.06 7.29 -16.70
CA SER A 42 -28.72 7.09 -17.24
C SER A 42 -28.08 8.35 -17.82
N LEU A 43 -28.87 9.29 -18.37
CA LEU A 43 -28.34 10.51 -18.98
C LEU A 43 -27.96 11.59 -17.96
N PHE A 44 -28.54 11.55 -16.75
CA PHE A 44 -28.23 12.51 -15.67
C PHE A 44 -27.17 12.03 -14.68
N HIS A 45 -26.75 10.75 -14.73
CA HIS A 45 -25.64 10.25 -13.91
C HIS A 45 -24.26 10.56 -14.50
N ALA A 46 -24.15 10.67 -15.83
CA ALA A 46 -22.87 10.91 -16.51
C ALA A 46 -22.31 12.33 -16.29
N SER A 47 -23.16 13.30 -15.94
CA SER A 47 -22.79 14.70 -15.70
C SER A 47 -22.46 15.02 -14.23
N ARG A 48 -22.48 14.02 -13.35
CA ARG A 48 -21.91 14.07 -11.99
C ARG A 48 -20.61 13.29 -11.90
N ALA A 49 -19.69 13.51 -12.84
CA ALA A 49 -18.28 13.33 -12.52
C ALA A 49 -17.96 14.40 -11.47
N VAL A 50 -18.11 14.03 -10.20
CA VAL A 50 -17.70 14.84 -9.05
C VAL A 50 -16.21 15.10 -9.24
N GLU A 51 -15.86 16.34 -9.59
CA GLU A 51 -14.50 16.86 -9.39
C GLU A 51 -14.09 16.46 -7.97
N PRO A 52 -13.04 15.63 -7.80
CA PRO A 52 -12.63 15.19 -6.48
C PRO A 52 -12.34 16.43 -5.64
N ASP A 53 -13.16 16.64 -4.61
CA ASP A 53 -13.04 17.75 -3.69
C ASP A 53 -11.58 17.89 -3.26
N HIS A 54 -10.98 19.08 -3.42
CA HIS A 54 -9.59 19.34 -3.03
C HIS A 54 -9.34 18.89 -1.58
N GLN A 55 -10.34 19.01 -0.71
CA GLN A 55 -10.25 18.52 0.66
C GLN A 55 -10.15 16.99 0.76
N ALA A 56 -10.82 16.25 -0.14
CA ALA A 56 -10.71 14.79 -0.22
C ALA A 56 -9.34 14.34 -0.74
N ILE A 57 -8.77 15.05 -1.72
CA ILE A 57 -7.41 14.79 -2.22
C ILE A 57 -6.37 15.06 -1.13
N GLU A 58 -6.45 16.21 -0.44
CA GLU A 58 -5.54 16.55 0.66
C GLU A 58 -5.66 15.57 1.84
N SER A 59 -6.89 15.12 2.14
CA SER A 59 -7.14 14.11 3.17
C SER A 59 -6.53 12.77 2.78
N GLY A 60 -6.70 12.33 1.53
CA GLY A 60 -6.08 11.12 1.01
C GLY A 60 -4.56 11.17 1.06
N GLN A 61 -3.96 12.32 0.69
CA GLN A 61 -2.52 12.54 0.81
C GLN A 61 -2.04 12.49 2.28
N LYS A 62 -2.75 13.14 3.21
CA LYS A 62 -2.42 13.10 4.64
C LYS A 62 -2.51 11.68 5.20
N ILE A 63 -3.54 10.92 4.83
CA ILE A 63 -3.70 9.52 5.25
C ILE A 63 -2.55 8.66 4.71
N LEU A 64 -2.16 8.84 3.45
CA LEU A 64 -1.03 8.12 2.86
C LEU A 64 0.27 8.43 3.61
N LEU A 65 0.54 9.71 3.89
CA LEU A 65 1.73 10.15 4.63
C LEU A 65 1.74 9.59 6.06
N GLN A 66 0.62 9.66 6.78
CA GLN A 66 0.49 9.08 8.11
C GLN A 66 0.71 7.57 8.10
N THR A 67 0.13 6.87 7.13
CA THR A 67 0.30 5.42 6.95
C THR A 67 1.76 5.07 6.69
N GLN A 68 2.45 5.84 5.83
CA GLN A 68 3.90 5.67 5.62
C GLN A 68 4.67 5.89 6.92
N GLN A 69 4.38 6.97 7.66
CA GLN A 69 5.09 7.30 8.88
C GLN A 69 4.87 6.26 9.99
N GLU A 70 3.66 5.72 10.12
CA GLU A 70 3.36 4.59 11.01
C GLU A 70 4.10 3.32 10.58
N SER A 71 4.18 3.04 9.28
CA SER A 71 4.93 1.88 8.78
C SER A 71 6.43 1.97 9.08
N LEU A 72 7.02 3.17 8.99
CA LEU A 72 8.41 3.44 9.36
C LEU A 72 8.62 3.28 10.87
N ARG A 73 7.74 3.84 11.71
CA ARG A 73 7.79 3.63 13.17
C ARG A 73 7.63 2.16 13.55
N GLN A 74 6.79 1.43 12.82
CA GLN A 74 6.68 -0.02 12.98
C GLN A 74 7.91 -0.77 12.49
N MET A 75 8.72 -0.24 11.56
CA MET A 75 10.02 -0.82 11.21
C MET A 75 11.06 -0.53 12.30
N GLU A 76 11.10 0.69 12.82
CA GLU A 76 12.04 1.12 13.87
C GLU A 76 11.82 0.42 15.21
N SER A 77 10.59 0.06 15.54
CA SER A 77 10.26 -0.66 16.78
C SER A 77 10.45 -2.18 16.70
N ARG A 78 10.83 -2.72 15.54
CA ARG A 78 11.04 -4.17 15.38
C ARG A 78 12.31 -4.61 16.11
N PRO A 79 12.32 -5.82 16.70
CA PRO A 79 13.53 -6.41 17.20
C PRO A 79 14.54 -6.58 16.05
N VAL A 80 15.75 -6.05 16.23
CA VAL A 80 16.82 -6.15 15.24
C VAL A 80 17.72 -7.30 15.64
N TYR A 81 17.84 -8.30 14.78
CA TYR A 81 18.78 -9.39 15.02
C TYR A 81 20.18 -9.00 14.52
N PRO A 82 21.24 -9.25 15.32
CA PRO A 82 22.61 -9.06 14.85
C PRO A 82 22.87 -9.82 13.56
N TYR A 83 23.70 -9.23 12.70
CA TYR A 83 24.12 -9.81 11.42
C TYR A 83 22.98 -10.10 10.42
N SER A 84 21.85 -9.41 10.59
CA SER A 84 20.75 -9.42 9.61
C SER A 84 21.21 -8.84 8.28
N VAL A 85 20.83 -9.48 7.18
CA VAL A 85 21.00 -8.88 5.84
C VAL A 85 20.17 -7.62 5.70
N VAL A 86 18.93 -7.65 6.22
CA VAL A 86 18.05 -6.48 6.37
C VAL A 86 17.75 -6.26 7.86
N PRO A 87 18.25 -5.19 8.49
CA PRO A 87 17.92 -4.85 9.87
C PRO A 87 16.40 -4.72 10.08
N GLY A 88 15.88 -5.34 11.15
CA GLY A 88 14.43 -5.37 11.42
C GLY A 88 13.63 -6.37 10.56
N GLY A 89 14.28 -7.03 9.59
CA GLY A 89 13.67 -8.04 8.75
C GLY A 89 12.67 -7.48 7.72
N VAL A 90 11.91 -8.39 7.11
CA VAL A 90 10.92 -8.17 6.07
C VAL A 90 9.68 -9.05 6.33
N ARG A 91 8.49 -8.50 6.20
CA ARG A 91 7.21 -9.21 6.43
C ARG A 91 6.59 -9.73 5.14
N SER A 92 6.92 -9.13 4.00
CA SER A 92 6.38 -9.49 2.69
C SER A 92 7.47 -9.51 1.60
N ALA A 93 7.14 -10.15 0.48
CA ALA A 93 7.99 -10.12 -0.72
C ALA A 93 8.17 -8.68 -1.26
N SER A 94 7.14 -7.85 -1.17
CA SER A 94 7.20 -6.45 -1.59
C SER A 94 8.16 -5.62 -0.75
N GLU A 95 8.22 -5.87 0.56
CA GLU A 95 9.19 -5.21 1.46
C GLU A 95 10.62 -5.65 1.14
N LEU A 96 10.83 -6.94 0.85
CA LEU A 96 12.14 -7.44 0.41
C LEU A 96 12.56 -6.84 -0.94
N LYS A 97 11.62 -6.68 -1.88
CA LYS A 97 11.84 -6.00 -3.17
C LYS A 97 12.24 -4.56 -2.96
N TRP A 98 11.54 -3.83 -2.09
CA TRP A 98 11.85 -2.45 -1.74
C TRP A 98 13.25 -2.34 -1.12
N MET A 99 13.61 -3.23 -0.19
CA MET A 99 14.94 -3.26 0.41
C MET A 99 16.05 -3.54 -0.61
N ALA A 100 15.81 -4.46 -1.55
CA ALA A 100 16.75 -4.74 -2.64
C ALA A 100 16.92 -3.55 -3.60
N GLN A 101 15.92 -2.69 -3.76
CA GLN A 101 16.04 -1.48 -4.57
C GLN A 101 16.86 -0.38 -3.88
N HIS A 102 16.90 -0.36 -2.54
CA HIS A 102 17.53 0.71 -1.76
C HIS A 102 18.88 0.30 -1.15
N ASP A 103 19.15 -1.00 -0.99
CA ASP A 103 20.40 -1.51 -0.44
C ASP A 103 21.12 -2.40 -1.48
N PRO A 104 22.30 -1.98 -2.00
CA PRO A 104 23.01 -2.73 -3.02
C PRO A 104 23.52 -4.10 -2.54
N VAL A 105 23.75 -4.27 -1.23
CA VAL A 105 24.16 -5.57 -0.66
C VAL A 105 22.99 -6.54 -0.71
N VAL A 106 21.78 -6.07 -0.39
CA VAL A 106 20.55 -6.87 -0.49
C VAL A 106 20.27 -7.21 -1.95
N ALA A 107 20.40 -6.23 -2.85
CA ALA A 107 20.24 -6.42 -4.30
C ALA A 107 21.13 -7.54 -4.85
N ALA A 108 22.43 -7.48 -4.52
CA ALA A 108 23.39 -8.49 -4.96
C ALA A 108 23.12 -9.87 -4.34
N HIS A 109 22.77 -9.92 -3.06
CA HIS A 109 22.53 -11.18 -2.36
C HIS A 109 21.26 -11.90 -2.80
N TYR A 110 20.23 -11.14 -3.18
CA TYR A 110 18.96 -11.65 -3.70
C TYR A 110 18.86 -11.58 -5.23
N ALA A 111 20.00 -11.49 -5.93
CA ALA A 111 20.02 -11.53 -7.38
C ALA A 111 19.39 -12.84 -7.89
N GLY A 112 18.35 -12.70 -8.72
CA GLY A 112 17.59 -13.83 -9.26
C GLY A 112 16.46 -14.36 -8.37
N PHE A 113 16.14 -13.67 -7.27
CA PHE A 113 14.93 -13.93 -6.48
C PHE A 113 13.67 -13.48 -7.24
N ASP A 114 12.68 -14.34 -7.35
CA ASP A 114 11.40 -14.00 -7.99
C ASP A 114 10.46 -13.36 -6.97
N TYR A 115 10.49 -12.03 -6.92
CA TYR A 115 9.67 -11.25 -5.99
C TYR A 115 8.17 -11.33 -6.28
N ASP A 116 7.78 -11.58 -7.53
CA ASP A 116 6.38 -11.48 -7.96
C ASP A 116 5.62 -12.78 -7.64
N HIS A 117 6.32 -13.93 -7.60
CA HIS A 117 5.77 -15.22 -7.18
C HIS A 117 6.15 -15.65 -5.75
N ALA A 118 6.84 -14.78 -5.01
CA ALA A 118 7.26 -15.07 -3.65
C ALA A 118 6.08 -15.09 -2.66
N ARG A 119 6.11 -16.06 -1.74
CA ARG A 119 5.10 -16.27 -0.70
C ARG A 119 5.71 -16.32 0.68
N VAL A 120 4.94 -15.86 1.67
CA VAL A 120 5.28 -16.00 3.08
C VAL A 120 4.76 -17.36 3.56
N VAL A 121 5.66 -18.20 4.07
CA VAL A 121 5.35 -19.54 4.56
C VAL A 121 5.73 -19.63 6.04
N ARG A 122 4.89 -20.27 6.85
CA ARG A 122 5.19 -20.58 8.24
C ARG A 122 5.74 -22.01 8.34
N LEU A 123 6.90 -22.17 8.96
CA LEU A 123 7.51 -23.49 9.16
C LEU A 123 6.63 -24.35 10.09
N VAL A 124 6.19 -25.50 9.59
CA VAL A 124 5.37 -26.45 10.36
C VAL A 124 6.19 -27.31 11.32
N LEU A 125 7.48 -27.50 11.00
CA LEU A 125 8.44 -28.28 11.78
C LEU A 125 9.73 -27.46 11.95
N ALA A 126 10.42 -27.69 13.06
CA ALA A 126 11.77 -27.16 13.23
C ALA A 126 12.71 -27.87 12.25
N ARG A 127 13.65 -27.13 11.67
CA ARG A 127 14.65 -27.68 10.75
C ARG A 127 15.98 -26.96 10.91
N THR A 128 17.07 -27.59 10.52
CA THR A 128 18.40 -26.97 10.56
C THR A 128 18.86 -26.62 9.15
N ALA A 129 19.47 -25.46 8.96
CA ALA A 129 19.92 -24.98 7.65
C ALA A 129 21.14 -24.09 7.78
N TYR A 130 21.88 -23.92 6.70
CA TYR A 130 22.90 -22.88 6.60
C TYR A 130 22.21 -21.55 6.33
N VAL A 131 22.63 -20.51 7.06
CA VAL A 131 22.03 -19.19 6.92
C VAL A 131 23.08 -18.19 6.46
N SER A 132 22.67 -17.27 5.59
CA SER A 132 23.51 -16.13 5.26
C SER A 132 23.50 -15.12 6.40
N TYR A 133 24.55 -14.33 6.54
CA TYR A 133 24.60 -13.22 7.50
C TYR A 133 25.48 -12.09 6.97
N ARG A 134 25.21 -10.86 7.40
CA ARG A 134 25.91 -9.67 6.88
C ARG A 134 26.87 -9.09 7.92
N ILE A 135 28.07 -8.74 7.47
CA ILE A 135 29.03 -7.92 8.23
C ILE A 135 29.47 -6.78 7.32
N GLY A 136 29.10 -5.55 7.68
CA GLY A 136 29.33 -4.37 6.83
C GLY A 136 28.67 -4.52 5.47
N ASN A 137 29.44 -4.45 4.39
CA ASN A 137 28.96 -4.55 3.01
C ASN A 137 29.13 -5.95 2.39
N LYS A 138 29.46 -6.97 3.19
CA LYS A 138 29.66 -8.34 2.70
C LYS A 138 28.70 -9.31 3.38
N VAL A 139 28.23 -10.28 2.60
CA VAL A 139 27.40 -11.39 3.08
C VAL A 139 28.23 -12.66 3.11
N TYR A 140 28.13 -13.38 4.23
CA TYR A 140 28.81 -14.62 4.50
C TYR A 140 27.80 -15.72 4.80
N TRP A 141 28.26 -16.95 4.87
CA TRP A 141 27.45 -18.12 5.22
C TRP A 141 27.96 -18.78 6.48
N THR A 142 27.04 -19.30 7.30
CA THR A 142 27.41 -20.03 8.50
C THR A 142 28.17 -21.31 8.16
N ARG A 143 29.17 -21.68 8.96
CA ARG A 143 29.88 -22.97 8.82
C ARG A 143 29.09 -24.11 9.42
N ARG A 144 28.26 -23.80 10.40
CA ARG A 144 27.39 -24.76 11.10
C ARG A 144 25.94 -24.47 10.76
N ARG A 145 25.12 -25.52 10.80
CA ARG A 145 23.68 -25.40 10.60
C ARG A 145 23.08 -24.68 11.81
N VAL A 146 22.20 -23.73 11.54
CA VAL A 146 21.39 -23.00 12.53
C VAL A 146 19.99 -23.61 12.56
N THR A 147 19.42 -23.71 13.76
CA THR A 147 18.07 -24.23 13.96
C THR A 147 17.02 -23.16 13.68
N LEU A 148 16.19 -23.38 12.66
CA LEU A 148 14.99 -22.60 12.40
C LEU A 148 13.84 -23.22 13.21
N LYS A 149 13.17 -22.39 14.01
CA LYS A 149 12.17 -22.86 14.97
C LYS A 149 10.85 -23.18 14.26
N LYS A 150 10.12 -24.17 14.80
CA LYS A 150 8.73 -24.40 14.40
C LYS A 150 7.93 -23.11 14.59
N GLY A 151 7.11 -22.77 13.60
CA GLY A 151 6.26 -21.59 13.61
C GLY A 151 6.94 -20.31 13.11
N GLU A 152 8.23 -20.34 12.79
CA GLU A 152 8.95 -19.22 12.19
C GLU A 152 8.45 -18.95 10.76
N THR A 153 8.37 -17.68 10.36
CA THR A 153 7.98 -17.30 9.00
C THR A 153 9.19 -17.09 8.10
N VAL A 154 9.08 -17.58 6.87
CA VAL A 154 10.08 -17.44 5.81
C VAL A 154 9.40 -16.93 4.55
N ILE A 155 10.12 -16.22 3.71
CA ILE A 155 9.67 -15.77 2.40
C ILE A 155 10.39 -16.64 1.37
N THR A 156 9.66 -17.26 0.46
CA THR A 156 10.26 -18.11 -0.57
C THR A 156 9.56 -17.95 -1.91
N ASP A 157 10.35 -17.96 -2.97
CA ASP A 157 9.91 -18.07 -4.37
C ASP A 157 9.92 -19.52 -4.88
N GLY A 158 10.29 -20.49 -4.01
CA GLY A 158 10.48 -21.90 -4.34
C GLY A 158 11.91 -22.30 -4.68
N LYS A 159 12.79 -21.35 -5.02
CA LYS A 159 14.22 -21.58 -5.29
C LYS A 159 15.10 -21.04 -4.17
N MET A 160 14.76 -19.86 -3.67
CA MET A 160 15.45 -19.11 -2.63
C MET A 160 14.50 -18.92 -1.45
N THR A 161 15.04 -18.96 -0.25
CA THR A 161 14.26 -18.78 0.98
C THR A 161 14.94 -17.77 1.89
N ALA A 162 14.21 -16.78 2.37
CA ALA A 162 14.67 -15.76 3.31
C ALA A 162 13.92 -15.90 4.65
N ARG A 163 14.60 -15.74 5.78
CA ARG A 163 13.93 -15.61 7.09
C ARG A 163 13.27 -14.25 7.19
N SER A 164 12.00 -14.18 7.57
CA SER A 164 11.28 -12.91 7.67
C SER A 164 11.96 -11.96 8.65
N ARG A 165 12.37 -12.43 9.83
CA ARG A 165 12.90 -11.59 10.92
C ARG A 165 14.25 -10.88 10.66
N CYS A 166 15.02 -11.31 9.66
CA CYS A 166 16.37 -10.77 9.40
C CYS A 166 16.77 -10.73 7.91
N ALA A 167 15.90 -11.22 7.02
CA ALA A 167 16.19 -11.45 5.61
C ALA A 167 17.46 -12.28 5.36
N ASN A 168 17.85 -13.14 6.30
CA ASN A 168 18.94 -14.08 6.08
C ASN A 168 18.45 -15.20 5.18
N ARG A 169 19.19 -15.48 4.10
CA ARG A 169 18.88 -16.57 3.17
C ARG A 169 19.13 -17.91 3.86
N VAL A 170 18.32 -18.89 3.52
CA VAL A 170 18.31 -20.24 4.10
C VAL A 170 18.64 -21.23 2.98
N GLU A 171 19.69 -22.01 3.19
CA GLU A 171 20.14 -23.05 2.26
C GLU A 171 20.34 -24.38 2.99
N GLU A 172 20.01 -25.48 2.32
CA GLU A 172 20.19 -26.82 2.90
C GLU A 172 21.64 -27.31 2.76
N VAL A 173 22.32 -26.86 1.71
CA VAL A 173 23.71 -27.18 1.40
C VAL A 173 24.65 -26.07 1.89
N PRO A 174 25.89 -26.44 2.32
CA PRO A 174 26.88 -25.45 2.71
C PRO A 174 27.29 -24.59 1.51
N GLN A 175 27.50 -23.30 1.75
CA GLN A 175 27.85 -22.32 0.74
C GLN A 175 29.29 -21.84 0.90
N GLN A 176 29.91 -21.50 -0.22
CA GLN A 176 31.30 -21.05 -0.27
C GLN A 176 31.36 -19.54 0.00
N ALA A 177 31.46 -19.15 1.28
CA ALA A 177 31.93 -17.83 1.76
C ALA A 177 31.80 -17.77 3.29
N SER A 178 32.51 -18.65 4.00
CA SER A 178 32.52 -18.60 5.46
C SER A 178 33.59 -17.63 5.97
N SER A 179 33.23 -16.76 6.93
CA SER A 179 34.20 -15.88 7.60
C SER A 179 35.06 -16.67 8.60
N SER A 180 36.34 -16.29 8.75
CA SER A 180 37.21 -16.80 9.82
C SER A 180 36.71 -16.41 11.21
N SER A 181 36.06 -15.25 11.32
CA SER A 181 35.50 -14.67 12.55
C SER A 181 33.98 -14.84 12.63
N GLU A 182 33.48 -16.05 12.35
CA GLU A 182 32.04 -16.33 12.44
C GLU A 182 31.52 -16.18 13.90
N PRO A 183 30.43 -15.41 14.11
CA PRO A 183 29.80 -15.29 15.43
C PRO A 183 29.21 -16.62 15.93
N PRO A 184 29.11 -16.83 17.25
CA PRO A 184 28.41 -17.99 17.80
C PRO A 184 26.95 -18.05 17.36
N ALA A 185 26.43 -19.26 17.10
CA ALA A 185 25.08 -19.45 16.56
C ALA A 185 23.96 -18.77 17.38
N ALA A 186 24.13 -18.70 18.70
CA ALA A 186 23.19 -18.05 19.62
C ALA A 186 22.99 -16.55 19.30
N LYS A 187 24.03 -15.87 18.81
CA LYS A 187 23.96 -14.43 18.49
C LYS A 187 23.07 -14.10 17.29
N PHE A 188 22.81 -15.07 16.40
CA PHE A 188 21.85 -14.87 15.31
C PHE A 188 20.38 -14.96 15.78
N GLU A 189 20.14 -15.56 16.94
CA GLU A 189 18.81 -15.80 17.51
C GLU A 189 18.46 -14.84 18.66
N GLU A 190 19.42 -14.05 19.14
CA GLU A 190 19.24 -13.06 20.20
C GLU A 190 18.93 -11.69 19.59
N PRO A 191 17.69 -11.17 19.69
CA PRO A 191 17.39 -9.84 19.20
C PRO A 191 18.04 -8.79 20.09
N VAL A 192 18.61 -7.77 19.47
CA VAL A 192 19.01 -6.55 20.14
C VAL A 192 17.84 -5.58 19.98
N GLN A 193 17.37 -5.00 21.09
CA GLN A 193 16.44 -3.89 20.95
C GLN A 193 17.19 -2.78 20.21
N PRO A 194 16.64 -2.22 19.12
CA PRO A 194 17.23 -1.02 18.53
C PRO A 194 17.41 -0.06 19.70
N ALA A 195 18.64 0.41 19.92
CA ALA A 195 18.91 1.31 21.03
C ALA A 195 17.89 2.43 20.88
N THR A 196 16.89 2.47 21.77
CA THR A 196 16.11 3.67 22.00
C THR A 196 17.17 4.66 22.40
N GLY A 197 17.67 5.42 21.43
CA GLY A 197 18.73 6.36 21.69
C GLY A 197 18.22 7.18 22.86
N THR A 198 18.97 7.21 23.95
CA THR A 198 18.76 8.18 25.00
C THR A 198 19.15 9.57 24.49
N ALA A 199 18.89 9.88 23.22
CA ALA A 199 18.37 11.19 22.85
C ALA A 199 17.02 11.31 23.54
N VAL A 200 17.10 11.49 24.86
CA VAL A 200 16.10 12.18 25.64
C VAL A 200 15.56 13.27 24.74
N ALA A 201 14.23 13.33 24.67
CA ALA A 201 13.51 14.51 24.27
C ALA A 201 14.00 15.67 25.16
N ASN A 202 15.17 16.22 24.89
CA ASN A 202 15.54 17.50 25.39
C ASN A 202 14.52 18.43 24.75
N PRO A 203 13.72 19.18 25.54
CA PRO A 203 12.96 20.27 24.96
C PRO A 203 13.95 21.11 24.14
N PRO A 204 13.54 21.69 22.99
CA PRO A 204 14.43 22.51 22.19
C PRO A 204 15.03 23.56 23.11
N LEU A 205 16.32 23.42 23.44
CA LEU A 205 17.04 24.47 24.13
C LEU A 205 16.98 25.66 23.16
N PRO A 206 16.42 26.81 23.56
CA PRO A 206 16.44 27.97 22.69
C PRO A 206 17.91 28.27 22.42
N PHE A 207 18.35 28.09 21.17
CA PHE A 207 19.65 28.53 20.73
C PHE A 207 19.62 30.05 20.78
N GLN A 208 20.05 30.64 21.90
CA GLN A 208 20.24 32.08 21.96
C GLN A 208 21.52 32.38 21.21
N SER A 209 21.36 32.76 19.95
CA SER A 209 22.45 33.23 19.10
C SER A 209 23.07 34.47 19.73
N ALA A 210 24.32 34.38 20.22
CA ALA A 210 25.04 35.51 20.82
C ALA A 210 25.24 36.70 19.85
N LEU A 211 24.97 36.51 18.55
CA LEU A 211 25.01 37.55 17.53
C LEU A 211 23.86 38.58 17.62
N LEU A 212 22.78 38.28 18.36
CA LEU A 212 21.65 39.21 18.53
C LEU A 212 21.78 40.13 19.76
N ASN A 213 22.78 39.91 20.64
CA ASN A 213 22.98 40.73 21.84
C ASN A 213 24.09 41.78 21.67
N ARG A 214 24.29 42.31 20.46
CA ARG A 214 25.12 43.50 20.29
C ARG A 214 24.32 44.72 20.76
N SER A 215 24.50 45.06 22.04
CA SER A 215 24.01 46.30 22.61
C SER A 215 24.47 47.47 21.73
N LEU A 216 23.51 48.23 21.19
CA LEU A 216 23.77 49.51 20.54
C LEU A 216 24.43 50.41 21.61
N VAL A 217 25.71 50.71 21.47
CA VAL A 217 26.39 51.68 22.33
C VAL A 217 25.75 53.05 22.06
N PRO A 218 25.14 53.72 23.06
CA PRO A 218 24.73 55.11 22.90
C PRO A 218 26.00 55.96 22.86
N GLY A 219 26.10 56.81 21.83
CA GLY A 219 27.22 57.73 21.66
C GLY A 219 27.42 58.64 22.86
N LEU A 220 28.70 58.84 23.20
CA LEU A 220 29.15 59.94 24.05
C LEU A 220 29.64 61.05 23.12
N GLY A 221 29.04 62.23 23.27
CA GLY A 221 29.62 63.50 22.81
C GLY A 221 30.73 63.99 23.72
#